data_AF-A0A803L5Z5-F1
#
_entry.id   AF-A0A803L5Z5-F1
#
_cell.length_a   1.000
_cell.length_b   1.000
_cell.length_c   1.000
_cell.angle_alpha   90.00
_cell.angle_beta   90.00
_cell.angle_gamma   90.00
#
_symmetry.space_group_name_H-M   'P 1'
#
loop_
_entity.id
_entity.type
_entity.pdbx_description
1 polymer ?
#
loop_
_entity_poly.entity_id
_entity_poly.type
_entity_poly.pdbx_seq_one_letter_code
_entity_poly.pdbx_strand_id
1 'polypeptide(L)'
;MKSTLDSIFKVAFGVDLDSMCGSNEEGKKFGQAFDDASASTMLQYVDIFWPIKKFLNIGAEAKLKRSVKTVDDFVYKLISNKVELMKSSQSNVSEMQMKKDDILSRFLEQSDTDLKYLRDIILSFVIAGKDTTAVTLSWFVYMLCKHQNIQEKVAEEVRKITKMEGVGKFSELAASLTEESLERMQYLHAALTETLRLYPAVPMKCAVVVMAGKEEWGKASSAIMGLMATYHAKNEYCLLSDMCQGYRVFASVIAQLED
;
A
#
# COMPACT_ATOMS: atom_id res chain seq x y z
N MET A 1 -7.23 -3.82 5.55
CA MET A 1 -6.87 -3.86 7.00
C MET A 1 -7.05 -2.46 7.54
N LYS A 2 -7.65 -2.26 8.73
CA LYS A 2 -7.92 -0.91 9.26
C LYS A 2 -6.65 -0.12 9.58
N SER A 3 -5.62 -0.80 10.09
CA SER A 3 -4.32 -0.19 10.39
C SER A 3 -3.62 0.42 9.17
N THR A 4 -3.69 -0.22 8.01
CA THR A 4 -3.07 0.31 6.79
C THR A 4 -3.80 1.52 6.24
N LEU A 5 -5.12 1.59 6.46
CA LEU A 5 -5.93 2.77 6.14
C LEU A 5 -5.54 3.96 7.03
N ASP A 6 -5.44 3.75 8.34
CA ASP A 6 -5.01 4.80 9.27
C ASP A 6 -3.57 5.24 8.97
N SER A 7 -2.68 4.29 8.68
CA SER A 7 -1.28 4.58 8.35
C SER A 7 -1.13 5.43 7.08
N ILE A 8 -1.82 5.08 5.99
CA ILE A 8 -1.69 5.86 4.74
C ILE A 8 -2.27 7.26 4.90
N PHE A 9 -3.38 7.43 5.63
CA PHE A 9 -3.93 8.77 5.88
C PHE A 9 -3.04 9.62 6.77
N LYS A 10 -2.44 9.00 7.79
CA LYS A 10 -1.52 9.71 8.69
C LYS A 10 -0.26 10.17 7.95
N VAL A 11 0.37 9.28 7.18
CA VAL A 11 1.63 9.57 6.46
C VAL A 11 1.39 10.47 5.25
N ALA A 12 0.39 10.18 4.42
CA ALA A 12 0.18 10.93 3.18
C ALA A 12 -0.51 12.29 3.40
N PHE A 13 -1.41 12.40 4.38
CA PHE A 13 -2.29 13.57 4.52
C PHE A 13 -2.23 14.24 5.90
N GLY A 14 -1.50 13.64 6.85
CA GLY A 14 -1.42 14.12 8.23
C GLY A 14 -2.72 13.97 9.02
N VAL A 15 -3.67 13.17 8.53
CA VAL A 15 -5.00 13.01 9.13
C VAL A 15 -5.06 11.69 9.89
N ASP A 16 -5.53 11.76 11.14
CA ASP A 16 -5.85 10.56 11.90
C ASP A 16 -7.30 10.16 11.63
N LEU A 17 -7.49 8.99 11.01
CA LEU A 17 -8.82 8.46 10.72
C LEU A 17 -9.43 7.75 11.92
N ASP A 18 -8.62 7.26 12.86
CA ASP A 18 -9.03 6.39 13.97
C ASP A 18 -10.01 5.27 13.57
N SER A 19 -9.76 4.61 12.43
CA SER A 19 -10.63 3.52 11.97
C SER A 19 -10.48 2.25 12.81
N MET A 20 -9.36 2.10 13.52
CA MET A 20 -9.08 0.99 14.43
C MET A 20 -9.95 1.02 15.68
N CYS A 21 -9.98 2.13 16.44
CA CYS A 21 -10.81 2.23 17.65
C CYS A 21 -12.28 2.47 17.31
N GLY A 22 -12.56 3.01 16.12
CA GLY A 22 -13.91 3.22 15.62
C GLY A 22 -14.65 4.35 16.33
N SER A 23 -13.93 5.26 16.99
CA SER A 23 -14.53 6.45 17.60
C SER A 23 -14.95 7.47 16.53
N ASN A 24 -14.26 7.46 15.39
CA ASN A 24 -14.57 8.31 14.25
C ASN A 24 -15.56 7.63 13.27
N GLU A 25 -16.84 7.95 13.43
CA GLU A 25 -17.91 7.48 12.54
C GLU A 25 -17.70 7.89 11.07
N GLU A 26 -17.04 9.02 10.81
CA GLU A 26 -16.81 9.49 9.45
C GLU A 26 -15.75 8.64 8.72
N GLY A 27 -14.62 8.38 9.40
CA GLY A 27 -13.57 7.49 8.87
C GLY A 27 -14.05 6.06 8.65
N LYS A 28 -14.93 5.56 9.52
CA LYS A 28 -15.58 4.24 9.36
C LYS A 28 -16.49 4.18 8.13
N LYS A 29 -17.35 5.20 7.94
CA LYS A 29 -18.20 5.30 6.75
C LYS A 29 -17.38 5.38 5.47
N PHE A 30 -16.30 6.17 5.49
CA PHE A 30 -15.37 6.24 4.38
C PHE A 30 -14.75 4.88 4.06
N GLY A 31 -14.20 4.17 5.06
CA GLY A 31 -13.58 2.86 4.87
C GLY A 31 -14.55 1.83 4.31
N GLN A 32 -15.79 1.78 4.83
CA GLN A 32 -16.84 0.89 4.32
C GLN A 32 -17.25 1.24 2.89
N ALA A 33 -17.44 2.52 2.60
CA ALA A 33 -17.77 2.98 1.24
C ALA A 33 -16.65 2.66 0.26
N PHE A 34 -15.39 2.82 0.67
CA PHE A 34 -14.23 2.48 -0.14
C PHE A 34 -14.19 0.97 -0.44
N ASP A 35 -14.34 0.11 0.57
CA ASP A 35 -14.33 -1.35 0.38
C ASP A 35 -15.50 -1.80 -0.52
N ASP A 36 -16.68 -1.21 -0.35
CA ASP A 36 -17.84 -1.44 -1.22
C ASP A 36 -17.60 -0.99 -2.66
N ALA A 37 -16.93 0.16 -2.86
CA ALA A 37 -16.59 0.67 -4.18
C ALA A 37 -15.56 -0.22 -4.88
N SER A 38 -14.52 -0.65 -4.16
CA SER A 38 -13.50 -1.58 -4.66
C SER A 38 -14.12 -2.93 -5.06
N ALA A 39 -14.97 -3.51 -4.21
CA ALA A 39 -15.66 -4.76 -4.50
C ALA A 39 -16.61 -4.65 -5.71
N SER A 40 -17.35 -3.54 -5.81
CA SER A 40 -18.27 -3.30 -6.94
C SER A 40 -17.51 -3.06 -8.25
N THR A 41 -16.36 -2.38 -8.19
CA THR A 41 -15.47 -2.19 -9.36
C THR A 41 -14.89 -3.52 -9.83
N MET A 42 -14.55 -4.42 -8.90
CA MET A 42 -14.09 -5.77 -9.25
C MET A 42 -15.14 -6.56 -10.03
N LEU A 43 -16.44 -6.37 -9.73
CA LEU A 43 -17.53 -7.02 -10.46
C LEU A 43 -17.60 -6.56 -11.92
N GLN A 44 -17.18 -5.34 -12.25
CA GLN A 44 -17.17 -4.85 -13.64
C GLN A 44 -16.22 -5.63 -14.54
N TYR A 45 -15.16 -6.22 -13.98
CA TYR A 45 -14.23 -7.05 -14.75
C TYR A 45 -14.83 -8.39 -15.19
N VAL A 46 -15.86 -8.89 -14.48
CA VAL A 46 -16.52 -10.18 -14.77
C VAL A 46 -17.90 -10.02 -15.41
N ASP A 47 -18.58 -8.90 -15.14
CA ASP A 47 -19.95 -8.65 -15.59
C ASP A 47 -19.98 -7.89 -16.91
N ILE A 48 -20.06 -8.59 -18.04
CA ILE A 48 -20.10 -8.00 -19.39
C ILE A 48 -21.24 -6.97 -19.55
N PHE A 49 -22.32 -7.10 -18.78
CA PHE A 49 -23.48 -6.20 -18.83
C PHE A 49 -23.36 -4.99 -17.89
N TRP A 50 -22.20 -4.77 -17.26
CA TRP A 50 -21.97 -3.62 -16.38
C TRP A 50 -22.28 -2.26 -17.04
N PRO A 51 -22.03 -1.99 -18.35
CA PRO A 51 -22.36 -0.69 -18.94
C PRO A 51 -23.86 -0.41 -18.95
N ILE A 52 -24.67 -1.45 -19.19
CA ILE A 52 -26.14 -1.37 -19.20
C ILE A 52 -26.64 -1.17 -17.77
N LYS A 53 -26.12 -1.94 -16.81
CA LYS A 53 -26.46 -1.79 -15.39
C LYS A 53 -26.07 -0.41 -14.85
N LYS A 54 -24.96 0.16 -15.34
CA LYS A 54 -24.48 1.50 -15.01
C LYS A 54 -25.39 2.57 -15.60
N PHE A 55 -25.77 2.41 -16.86
CA PHE A 55 -26.71 3.31 -17.52
C PHE A 55 -28.07 3.34 -16.82
N LEU A 56 -28.59 2.16 -16.44
CA LEU A 56 -29.86 2.04 -15.72
C LEU A 56 -29.74 2.38 -14.23
N ASN A 57 -28.52 2.50 -13.70
CA ASN A 57 -28.23 2.74 -12.28
C ASN A 57 -28.94 1.72 -11.36
N ILE A 58 -28.77 0.42 -11.64
CA ILE A 58 -29.41 -0.68 -10.90
C ILE A 58 -28.35 -1.59 -10.27
N GLY A 59 -28.67 -2.15 -9.10
CA GLY A 59 -27.86 -3.19 -8.46
C GLY A 59 -26.48 -2.71 -8.00
N ALA A 60 -25.44 -3.46 -8.36
CA ALA A 60 -24.05 -3.18 -7.97
C ALA A 60 -23.56 -1.80 -8.44
N GLU A 61 -23.99 -1.35 -9.63
CA GLU A 61 -23.62 -0.04 -10.17
C GLU A 61 -24.28 1.12 -9.41
N ALA A 62 -25.51 0.92 -8.95
CA ALA A 62 -26.19 1.89 -8.09
C ALA A 62 -25.49 2.01 -6.74
N LYS A 63 -25.05 0.87 -6.18
CA LYS A 63 -24.26 0.81 -4.95
C LYS A 63 -22.91 1.50 -5.14
N LEU A 64 -22.19 1.18 -6.22
CA LEU A 64 -20.92 1.81 -6.58
C LEU A 64 -21.05 3.33 -6.66
N LYS A 65 -22.08 3.85 -7.35
CA LYS A 65 -22.31 5.30 -7.45
C LYS A 65 -22.50 5.97 -6.09
N ARG A 66 -23.23 5.34 -5.16
CA ARG A 66 -23.40 5.86 -3.79
C ARG A 66 -22.10 5.82 -3.01
N SER A 67 -21.38 4.71 -3.07
CA SER A 67 -20.10 4.52 -2.40
C SER A 67 -19.05 5.52 -2.88
N VAL A 68 -18.92 5.71 -4.19
CA VAL A 68 -18.04 6.73 -4.79
C VAL A 68 -18.41 8.12 -4.34
N LYS A 69 -19.71 8.44 -4.25
CA LYS A 69 -20.15 9.73 -3.72
C LYS A 69 -19.72 9.93 -2.27
N THR A 70 -19.89 8.94 -1.39
CA THR A 70 -19.44 9.02 0.00
C THR A 70 -17.92 9.20 0.11
N VAL A 71 -17.17 8.51 -0.74
CA VAL A 71 -15.71 8.63 -0.83
C VAL A 71 -15.32 10.04 -1.29
N ASP A 72 -15.92 10.55 -2.36
CA ASP A 72 -15.67 11.90 -2.89
C ASP A 72 -16.02 12.98 -1.85
N ASP A 73 -17.20 12.91 -1.24
CA ASP A 73 -17.66 13.87 -0.23
C ASP A 73 -16.67 13.95 0.95
N PHE A 74 -16.16 12.80 1.40
CA PHE A 74 -15.15 12.73 2.46
C PHE A 74 -13.82 13.37 2.04
N VAL A 75 -13.31 13.03 0.85
CA VAL A 75 -12.03 13.56 0.35
C VAL A 75 -12.10 15.06 0.11
N TYR A 76 -13.20 15.56 -0.47
CA TYR A 76 -13.38 17.01 -0.64
C TYR A 76 -13.43 17.74 0.69
N LYS A 77 -14.12 17.18 1.69
CA LYS A 77 -14.13 17.76 3.04
C LYS A 77 -12.72 17.80 3.65
N LEU A 78 -11.94 16.73 3.49
CA LEU A 78 -10.55 16.67 3.95
C LEU A 78 -9.70 17.76 3.29
N ILE A 79 -9.82 17.92 1.96
CA ILE A 79 -9.13 18.98 1.22
C ILE A 79 -9.53 20.37 1.74
N SER A 80 -10.84 20.64 1.85
CA SER A 80 -11.34 21.93 2.35
C SER A 80 -10.81 22.26 3.74
N ASN A 81 -10.87 21.31 4.68
CA ASN A 81 -10.34 21.48 6.03
C ASN A 81 -8.84 21.79 6.00
N LYS A 82 -8.06 21.09 5.17
CA LYS A 82 -6.61 21.30 5.04
C LYS A 82 -6.29 22.69 4.48
N VAL A 83 -7.03 23.13 3.45
CA VAL A 83 -6.88 24.47 2.86
C VAL A 83 -7.19 25.56 3.88
N GLU A 84 -8.25 25.42 4.68
CA GLU A 84 -8.59 26.35 5.75
C GLU A 84 -7.50 26.41 6.83
N LEU A 85 -7.00 25.25 7.26
CA LEU A 85 -5.90 25.16 8.21
C LEU A 85 -4.64 25.86 7.71
N MET A 86 -4.27 25.69 6.44
CA MET A 86 -3.10 26.35 5.86
C MET A 86 -3.27 27.88 5.77
N LYS A 87 -4.46 28.36 5.40
CA LYS A 87 -4.77 29.80 5.37
C LYS A 87 -4.72 30.43 6.77
N SER A 88 -5.27 29.75 7.78
CA SER A 88 -5.26 30.23 9.17
C SER A 88 -3.87 30.19 9.83
N SER A 89 -2.99 29.29 9.39
CA SER A 89 -1.66 29.08 9.98
C SER A 89 -0.59 30.04 9.45
N GLN A 90 -0.91 30.91 8.48
CA GLN A 90 0.02 31.94 7.99
C GLN A 90 0.39 33.00 9.04
N SER A 91 -0.26 33.04 10.21
CA SER A 91 0.04 33.97 11.31
C SER A 91 1.09 33.49 12.30
N ASN A 92 1.42 32.19 12.37
CA ASN A 92 2.37 31.62 13.35
C ASN A 92 3.48 30.81 12.66
N VAL A 93 4.67 31.40 12.57
CA VAL A 93 5.84 30.88 11.82
C VAL A 93 6.38 29.54 12.37
N SER A 94 6.18 29.22 13.66
CA SER A 94 6.69 28.01 14.30
C SER A 94 5.87 26.74 14.05
N GLU A 95 4.56 26.85 13.79
CA GLU A 95 3.71 25.70 13.41
C GLU A 95 3.86 25.32 11.92
N MET A 96 4.35 26.25 11.11
CA MET A 96 4.47 26.09 9.66
C MET A 96 5.54 25.07 9.26
N GLN A 97 6.54 24.83 10.09
CA GLN A 97 7.65 23.92 9.78
C GLN A 97 7.34 22.45 10.12
N MET A 98 6.45 22.20 11.09
CA MET A 98 5.94 20.86 11.44
C MET A 98 4.75 20.42 10.56
N LYS A 99 4.03 21.36 9.93
CA LYS A 99 2.85 21.08 9.07
C LYS A 99 3.20 20.83 7.59
N LYS A 100 4.47 20.98 7.19
CA LYS A 100 4.94 20.83 5.79
C LYS A 100 5.34 19.41 5.39
N ASP A 101 5.22 18.44 6.31
CA ASP A 101 5.76 17.10 6.10
C ASP A 101 4.84 16.16 5.32
N ASP A 102 3.54 16.46 5.22
CA ASP A 102 2.60 15.60 4.49
C ASP A 102 2.48 15.95 3.00
N ILE A 103 2.25 14.90 2.19
CA ILE A 103 2.22 14.97 0.73
C ILE A 103 1.14 15.95 0.24
N LEU A 104 -0.01 16.01 0.92
CA LEU A 104 -1.11 16.90 0.56
C LEU A 104 -0.76 18.38 0.74
N SER A 105 -0.10 18.74 1.84
CA SER A 105 0.38 20.10 2.07
C SER A 105 1.32 20.56 0.95
N ARG A 106 2.20 19.68 0.46
CA ARG A 106 3.11 19.98 -0.66
C ARG A 106 2.39 20.21 -1.99
N PHE A 107 1.31 19.47 -2.26
CA PHE A 107 0.48 19.70 -3.45
C PHE A 107 -0.30 21.01 -3.38
N LEU A 108 -0.76 21.41 -2.19
CA LEU A 108 -1.53 22.65 -1.99
C LEU A 108 -0.67 23.93 -2.10
N GLU A 109 0.64 23.85 -1.86
CA GLU A 109 1.56 24.98 -2.05
C GLU A 109 1.77 25.33 -3.53
N GLN A 110 1.53 24.38 -4.44
CA GLN A 110 1.56 24.64 -5.88
C GLN A 110 0.27 25.36 -6.27
N SER A 111 0.39 26.67 -6.49
CA SER A 111 -0.67 27.69 -6.45
C SER A 111 -1.75 27.63 -7.56
N ASP A 112 -1.96 26.49 -8.21
CA ASP A 112 -2.97 26.35 -9.28
C ASP A 112 -3.57 24.93 -9.36
N THR A 113 -3.68 24.25 -8.20
CA THR A 113 -4.11 22.85 -8.14
C THR A 113 -5.64 22.73 -8.11
N ASP A 114 -6.23 22.17 -9.17
CA ASP A 114 -7.66 21.84 -9.24
C ASP A 114 -8.05 20.87 -8.10
N LEU A 115 -9.15 21.17 -7.39
CA LEU A 115 -9.67 20.34 -6.31
C LEU A 115 -9.99 18.91 -6.78
N LYS A 116 -10.43 18.77 -8.04
CA LYS A 116 -10.67 17.45 -8.63
C LYS A 116 -9.36 16.67 -8.80
N TYR A 117 -8.31 17.31 -9.32
CA TYR A 117 -7.00 16.71 -9.46
C TYR A 117 -6.43 16.28 -8.10
N LEU A 118 -6.60 17.11 -7.07
CA LEU A 118 -6.14 16.78 -5.72
C LEU A 118 -6.90 15.60 -5.13
N ARG A 119 -8.22 15.53 -5.35
CA ARG A 119 -9.03 14.37 -4.97
C ARG A 119 -8.53 13.11 -5.67
N ASP A 120 -8.24 13.17 -6.96
CA ASP A 120 -7.76 12.01 -7.73
C ASP A 120 -6.38 11.53 -7.24
N ILE A 121 -5.49 12.45 -6.85
CA ILE A 121 -4.21 12.11 -6.21
C ILE A 121 -4.43 11.41 -4.87
N ILE A 122 -5.26 11.98 -3.99
CA ILE A 122 -5.55 11.40 -2.67
C ILE A 122 -6.08 9.98 -2.83
N LEU A 123 -7.08 9.78 -3.70
CA LEU A 123 -7.63 8.46 -3.97
C LEU A 123 -6.58 7.50 -4.53
N SER A 124 -5.70 7.96 -5.42
CA SER A 124 -4.62 7.14 -5.97
C SER A 124 -3.68 6.63 -4.88
N PHE A 125 -3.28 7.48 -3.92
CA PHE A 125 -2.47 7.06 -2.78
C PHE A 125 -3.19 6.07 -1.86
N VAL A 126 -4.47 6.29 -1.57
CA VAL A 126 -5.26 5.38 -0.72
C VAL A 126 -5.43 4.01 -1.37
N ILE A 127 -5.74 3.97 -2.68
CA ILE A 127 -5.84 2.72 -3.45
C ILE A 127 -4.50 2.00 -3.47
N ALA A 128 -3.41 2.72 -3.75
CA ALA A 128 -2.08 2.14 -3.84
C ALA A 128 -1.55 1.64 -2.50
N GLY A 129 -1.85 2.33 -1.39
CA GLY A 129 -1.25 2.06 -0.08
C GLY A 129 -2.07 1.18 0.86
N LYS A 130 -3.41 1.24 0.81
CA LYS A 130 -4.27 0.53 1.77
C LYS A 130 -4.23 -0.98 1.58
N ASP A 131 -4.65 -1.44 0.41
CA ASP A 131 -4.95 -2.85 0.17
C ASP A 131 -3.68 -3.65 -0.15
N THR A 132 -2.73 -3.06 -0.88
CA THR A 132 -1.45 -3.73 -1.21
C THR A 132 -0.66 -4.05 0.05
N THR A 133 -0.46 -3.08 0.93
CA THR A 133 0.25 -3.25 2.21
C THR A 133 -0.49 -4.20 3.13
N ALA A 134 -1.83 -4.14 3.16
CA ALA A 134 -2.64 -5.06 3.97
C ALA A 134 -2.46 -6.51 3.55
N VAL A 135 -2.45 -6.78 2.24
CA VAL A 135 -2.23 -8.12 1.69
C VAL A 135 -0.82 -8.60 2.00
N THR A 136 0.21 -7.78 1.77
CA THR A 136 1.61 -8.12 2.07
C THR A 136 1.80 -8.47 3.55
N LEU A 137 1.29 -7.64 4.46
CA LEU A 137 1.42 -7.87 5.90
C LEU A 137 0.65 -9.13 6.34
N SER A 138 -0.52 -9.39 5.76
CA SER A 138 -1.29 -10.60 6.08
C SER A 138 -0.53 -11.87 5.69
N TRP A 139 0.06 -11.89 4.48
CA TRP A 139 0.92 -13.00 4.06
C TRP A 139 2.20 -13.10 4.87
N PHE A 140 2.82 -11.97 5.21
CA PHE A 140 4.04 -11.94 6.01
C PHE A 140 3.82 -12.58 7.38
N VAL A 141 2.78 -12.15 8.11
CA VAL A 141 2.42 -12.73 9.41
C VAL A 141 2.10 -14.22 9.26
N TYR A 142 1.36 -14.60 8.22
CA TYR A 142 1.08 -16.02 7.93
C TYR A 142 2.37 -16.84 7.72
N MET A 143 3.34 -16.31 6.97
CA MET A 143 4.62 -16.97 6.72
C MET A 143 5.47 -17.09 7.99
N LEU A 144 5.48 -16.07 8.85
CA LEU A 144 6.14 -16.15 10.16
C LEU A 144 5.52 -17.27 11.02
N CYS A 145 4.19 -17.35 11.09
CA CYS A 145 3.50 -18.42 11.82
C CYS A 145 3.78 -19.83 11.27
N LYS A 146 4.10 -19.94 9.98
CA LYS A 146 4.46 -21.21 9.34
C LYS A 146 5.94 -21.59 9.54
N HIS A 147 6.81 -20.61 9.75
CA HIS A 147 8.25 -20.79 9.84
C HIS A 147 8.79 -20.18 11.14
N GLN A 148 8.59 -20.90 12.24
CA GLN A 148 8.95 -20.47 13.59
C GLN A 148 10.43 -20.07 13.72
N ASN A 149 11.33 -20.79 13.02
CA ASN A 149 12.76 -20.46 12.99
C ASN A 149 13.06 -19.09 12.37
N ILE A 150 12.30 -18.69 11.33
CA ILE A 150 12.43 -17.38 10.69
C ILE A 150 11.85 -16.31 11.61
N GLN A 151 10.70 -16.59 12.24
CA GLN A 151 10.09 -15.70 13.22
C GLN A 151 11.04 -15.36 14.38
N GLU A 152 11.75 -16.36 14.92
CA GLU A 152 12.72 -16.18 16.00
C GLU A 152 13.89 -15.29 15.55
N LYS A 153 14.48 -15.55 14.37
CA LYS A 153 15.56 -14.73 13.82
C LYS A 153 15.13 -13.27 13.59
N VAL A 154 13.93 -13.05 13.05
CA VAL A 154 13.36 -11.69 12.88
C VAL A 154 13.16 -11.00 14.24
N ALA A 155 12.60 -11.71 15.23
CA ALA A 155 12.36 -11.15 16.55
C ALA A 155 13.66 -10.80 17.30
N GLU A 156 14.69 -11.65 17.17
CA GLU A 156 16.02 -11.40 17.72
C GLU A 156 16.69 -10.19 17.08
N GLU A 157 16.66 -10.07 15.74
CA GLU A 157 17.18 -8.91 15.02
C GLU A 157 16.53 -7.62 15.52
N VAL A 158 15.19 -7.60 15.58
CA VAL A 158 14.43 -6.43 16.04
C VAL A 158 14.79 -6.07 17.49
N ARG A 159 14.85 -7.05 18.40
CA ARG A 159 15.24 -6.80 19.81
C ARG A 159 16.65 -6.26 19.95
N LYS A 160 17.60 -6.82 19.19
CA LYS A 160 19.02 -6.41 19.23
C LYS A 160 19.19 -4.96 18.77
N ILE A 161 18.52 -4.57 17.69
CA ILE A 161 18.62 -3.22 17.13
C ILE A 161 17.89 -2.19 18.01
N THR A 162 16.69 -2.53 18.47
CA THR A 162 15.87 -1.64 19.32
C THR A 162 16.36 -1.60 20.78
N LYS A 163 17.32 -2.45 21.15
CA LYS A 163 17.86 -2.61 22.51
C LYS A 163 16.78 -2.87 23.56
N MET A 164 15.69 -3.52 23.16
CA MET A 164 14.60 -3.85 24.06
C MET A 164 14.78 -5.25 24.65
N GLU A 165 14.97 -5.28 25.97
CA GLU A 165 14.94 -6.50 26.77
C GLU A 165 13.49 -6.74 27.24
N GLY A 166 12.70 -7.43 26.41
CA GLY A 166 11.35 -7.92 26.78
C GLY A 166 10.18 -7.14 26.18
N VAL A 167 9.01 -7.24 26.81
CA VAL A 167 7.79 -6.51 26.40
C VAL A 167 7.89 -5.08 26.92
N GLY A 168 8.72 -4.27 26.26
CA GLY A 168 8.84 -2.83 26.53
C GLY A 168 7.52 -2.09 26.27
N LYS A 169 7.39 -0.86 26.79
CA LYS A 169 6.21 -0.03 26.48
C LYS A 169 6.19 0.27 24.99
N PHE A 170 5.00 0.26 24.37
CA PHE A 170 4.84 0.58 22.95
C PHE A 170 5.49 1.93 22.56
N SER A 171 5.48 2.92 23.47
CA SER A 171 6.14 4.21 23.28
C SER A 171 7.66 4.12 23.15
N GLU A 172 8.29 3.19 23.86
CA GLU A 172 9.75 2.97 23.80
C GLU A 172 10.11 2.28 22.48
N LEU A 173 9.29 1.31 22.04
CA LEU A 173 9.41 0.72 20.71
C LEU A 173 9.30 1.77 19.62
N ALA A 174 8.25 2.59 19.64
CA ALA A 174 8.06 3.64 18.65
C ALA A 174 9.23 4.64 18.62
N ALA A 175 9.77 5.01 19.79
CA ALA A 175 10.92 5.91 19.88
C ALA A 175 12.23 5.27 19.37
N SER A 176 12.37 3.95 19.50
CA SER A 176 13.55 3.20 19.03
C SER A 176 13.56 2.96 17.52
N LEU A 177 12.40 3.05 16.84
CA LEU A 177 12.24 2.86 15.41
C LEU A 177 12.65 4.11 14.62
N THR A 178 13.93 4.45 14.64
CA THR A 178 14.53 5.50 13.82
C THR A 178 14.86 5.00 12.41
N GLU A 179 15.09 5.90 11.45
CA GLU A 179 15.53 5.55 10.09
C GLU A 179 16.78 4.65 10.11
N GLU A 180 17.80 5.03 10.90
CA GLU A 180 19.02 4.24 11.10
C GLU A 180 18.75 2.85 11.71
N SER A 181 17.71 2.72 12.55
CA SER A 181 17.32 1.42 13.10
C SER A 181 16.69 0.53 12.03
N LEU A 182 15.83 1.10 11.17
CA LEU A 182 15.14 0.38 10.10
C LEU A 182 16.11 -0.10 9.03
N GLU A 183 17.10 0.72 8.67
CA GLU A 183 18.18 0.34 7.72
C GLU A 183 19.00 -0.86 8.19
N ARG A 184 19.11 -1.05 9.52
CA ARG A 184 19.84 -2.18 10.11
C ARG A 184 19.02 -3.47 10.19
N MET A 185 17.69 -3.43 9.99
CA MET A 185 16.80 -4.60 10.03
C MET A 185 16.82 -5.40 8.72
N GLN A 186 17.99 -5.89 8.34
CA GLN A 186 18.24 -6.52 7.05
C GLN A 186 17.52 -7.86 6.89
N TYR A 187 17.45 -8.66 7.95
CA TYR A 187 16.78 -9.96 7.93
C TYR A 187 15.26 -9.81 7.84
N LEU A 188 14.67 -8.86 8.58
CA LEU A 188 13.27 -8.48 8.45
C LEU A 188 12.96 -8.02 7.01
N HIS A 189 13.81 -7.16 6.43
CA HIS A 189 13.65 -6.70 5.06
C HIS A 189 13.73 -7.87 4.05
N ALA A 190 14.66 -8.80 4.25
CA ALA A 190 14.77 -10.00 3.43
C ALA A 190 13.52 -10.89 3.54
N ALA A 191 12.99 -11.11 4.74
CA ALA A 191 11.78 -11.90 4.96
C ALA A 191 10.52 -11.26 4.33
N LEU A 192 10.40 -9.93 4.41
CA LEU A 192 9.35 -9.17 3.71
C LEU A 192 9.48 -9.28 2.18
N THR A 193 10.70 -9.14 1.67
CA THR A 193 11.00 -9.26 0.23
C THR A 193 10.66 -10.65 -0.29
N GLU A 194 11.01 -11.69 0.46
CA GLU A 194 10.67 -13.08 0.10
C GLU A 194 9.17 -13.33 0.15
N THR A 195 8.46 -12.72 1.11
CA THR A 195 7.00 -12.78 1.16
C THR A 195 6.39 -12.14 -0.09
N LEU A 196 6.89 -10.98 -0.53
CA LEU A 196 6.44 -10.32 -1.76
C LEU A 196 6.77 -11.13 -3.02
N ARG A 197 7.89 -11.86 -3.03
CA ARG A 197 8.24 -12.79 -4.12
C ARG A 197 7.25 -13.95 -4.20
N LEU A 198 6.92 -14.57 -3.07
CA LEU A 198 6.01 -15.72 -3.02
C LEU A 198 4.54 -15.33 -3.19
N TYR A 199 4.13 -14.21 -2.59
CA TYR A 199 2.75 -13.72 -2.54
C TYR A 199 2.72 -12.22 -2.89
N PRO A 200 2.91 -11.87 -4.17
CA PRO A 200 2.85 -10.48 -4.59
C PRO A 200 1.44 -9.92 -4.38
N ALA A 201 1.34 -8.77 -3.70
CA ALA A 201 0.05 -8.12 -3.44
C ALA A 201 -0.69 -7.72 -4.72
N VAL A 202 0.05 -7.47 -5.81
CA VAL A 202 -0.48 -7.25 -7.15
C VAL A 202 0.03 -8.40 -8.05
N PRO A 203 -0.75 -9.47 -8.25
CA PRO A 203 -0.26 -10.67 -8.96
C PRO A 203 -0.24 -10.51 -10.48
N MET A 204 -0.87 -9.48 -11.03
CA MET A 204 -0.95 -9.22 -12.47
C MET A 204 -0.67 -7.75 -12.76
N LYS A 205 0.19 -7.49 -13.74
CA LYS A 205 0.46 -6.16 -14.29
C LYS A 205 -0.02 -6.10 -15.74
N CYS A 206 -0.99 -5.25 -16.02
CA CYS A 206 -1.45 -4.97 -17.38
C CYS A 206 -0.73 -3.73 -17.93
N ALA A 207 -0.17 -3.81 -19.12
CA ALA A 207 0.48 -2.70 -19.81
C ALA A 207 0.00 -2.62 -21.26
N VAL A 208 -0.16 -1.41 -21.78
CA VAL A 208 -0.38 -1.18 -23.22
C VAL A 208 0.96 -0.75 -23.79
N VAL A 209 1.50 -1.57 -24.70
CA VAL A 209 2.75 -1.28 -25.39
C VAL A 209 2.42 -0.50 -26.65
N VAL A 210 2.96 0.72 -26.73
CA VAL A 210 2.89 1.56 -27.92
C VAL A 210 4.22 1.44 -28.64
N MET A 211 4.23 0.72 -29.76
CA MET A 211 5.42 0.57 -30.59
C MET A 211 5.56 1.81 -31.49
N ALA A 212 6.58 2.64 -31.21
CA ALA A 212 6.93 3.76 -32.08
C ALA A 212 7.81 3.28 -33.25
N GLY A 213 7.20 2.87 -34.36
CA GLY A 213 7.89 2.61 -35.62
C GLY A 213 7.97 3.88 -36.47
N LYS A 214 9.08 4.06 -37.22
CA LYS A 214 9.35 5.28 -38.01
C LYS A 214 8.31 5.60 -39.12
N GLU A 215 7.37 4.73 -39.45
CA GLU A 215 6.36 4.99 -40.49
C GLU A 215 4.92 4.57 -40.18
N GLU A 216 4.60 4.00 -39.01
CA GLU A 216 3.20 3.74 -38.64
C GLU A 216 2.95 3.97 -37.14
N TRP A 217 2.34 5.11 -36.82
CA TRP A 217 1.64 5.30 -35.55
C TRP A 217 0.33 4.51 -35.63
N GLY A 218 0.27 3.29 -35.07
CA GLY A 218 -1.02 2.58 -35.11
C GLY A 218 -1.20 1.29 -34.32
N LYS A 219 -0.16 0.52 -34.01
CA LYS A 219 -0.34 -0.78 -33.34
C LYS A 219 -0.08 -0.68 -31.83
N ALA A 220 -1.14 -0.37 -31.08
CA ALA A 220 -1.17 -0.59 -29.65
C ALA A 220 -1.45 -2.08 -29.37
N SER A 221 -0.56 -2.74 -28.64
CA SER A 221 -0.75 -4.13 -28.20
C SER A 221 -0.85 -4.18 -26.67
N SER A 222 -1.84 -4.89 -26.14
CA SER A 222 -1.96 -5.13 -24.70
C SER A 222 -1.06 -6.29 -24.29
N ALA A 223 -0.17 -6.05 -23.32
CA ALA A 223 0.63 -7.07 -22.67
C ALA A 223 0.14 -7.26 -21.21
N ILE A 224 -0.05 -8.51 -20.80
CA ILE A 224 -0.39 -8.87 -19.42
C ILE A 224 0.76 -9.70 -18.87
N MET A 225 1.45 -9.21 -17.85
CA MET A 225 2.51 -9.91 -17.15
C MET A 225 1.96 -10.45 -15.81
N GLY A 226 1.90 -11.76 -15.67
CA GLY A 226 1.54 -12.41 -14.40
C GLY A 226 2.74 -12.45 -13.47
N LEU A 227 2.84 -11.50 -12.53
CA LEU A 227 3.92 -11.44 -11.54
C LEU A 227 4.00 -12.75 -10.72
N MET A 228 2.86 -13.32 -10.34
CA MET A 228 2.84 -14.63 -9.68
C MET A 228 3.42 -15.73 -10.57
N ALA A 229 3.11 -15.74 -11.86
CA ALA A 229 3.64 -16.75 -12.79
C ALA A 229 5.15 -16.56 -13.02
N THR A 230 5.65 -15.32 -13.10
CA THR A 230 7.09 -15.05 -13.25
C THR A 230 7.87 -15.41 -11.98
N TYR A 231 7.35 -15.08 -10.79
CA TYR A 231 8.03 -15.41 -9.54
C TYR A 231 7.99 -16.90 -9.18
N HIS A 232 7.05 -17.65 -9.75
CA HIS A 232 6.93 -19.12 -9.59
C HIS A 232 7.34 -19.91 -10.84
N ALA A 233 7.81 -19.25 -11.91
CA ALA A 233 8.28 -19.91 -13.13
C ALA A 233 9.57 -20.68 -12.84
N LYS A 234 9.52 -22.01 -12.96
CA LYS A 234 10.67 -22.91 -12.77
C LYS A 234 11.78 -22.77 -13.82
N ASN A 235 11.58 -22.01 -14.90
CA ASN A 235 12.41 -22.07 -16.11
C ASN A 235 13.21 -20.80 -16.45
N GLU A 236 13.20 -19.75 -15.64
CA GLU A 236 14.01 -18.53 -15.89
C GLU A 236 15.28 -18.41 -15.04
N TYR A 237 15.62 -19.46 -14.28
CA TYR A 237 16.93 -19.62 -13.64
C TYR A 237 17.57 -20.91 -14.20
N CYS A 238 18.42 -20.75 -15.21
CA CYS A 238 18.83 -21.79 -16.17
C CYS A 238 19.23 -23.16 -15.57
N LEU A 239 18.61 -24.20 -16.15
CA LEU A 239 19.14 -25.56 -16.41
C LEU A 239 19.46 -26.48 -15.23
N LEU A 240 18.39 -27.07 -14.68
CA LEU A 240 18.09 -28.51 -14.50
C LEU A 240 19.09 -29.53 -13.87
N SER A 241 20.31 -29.17 -13.47
CA SER A 241 21.19 -30.08 -12.68
C SER A 241 21.05 -29.89 -11.17
N ASP A 242 20.63 -28.69 -10.77
CA ASP A 242 20.97 -28.15 -9.47
C ASP A 242 19.71 -27.85 -8.64
N MET A 243 18.66 -28.67 -8.78
CA MET A 243 17.51 -28.67 -7.86
C MET A 243 17.91 -29.04 -6.41
N CYS A 244 19.09 -29.65 -6.21
CA CYS A 244 19.69 -29.78 -4.88
C CYS A 244 20.42 -28.50 -4.41
N GLN A 245 20.64 -27.52 -5.29
CA GLN A 245 21.41 -26.30 -5.01
C GLN A 245 20.55 -25.17 -4.46
N GLY A 246 19.27 -25.03 -4.84
CA GLY A 246 18.40 -23.96 -4.31
C GLY A 246 18.17 -24.05 -2.79
N TYR A 247 17.95 -25.26 -2.27
CA TYR A 247 17.92 -25.52 -0.83
C TYR A 247 19.31 -25.36 -0.18
N ARG A 248 20.39 -25.70 -0.89
CA ARG A 248 21.77 -25.48 -0.42
C ARG A 248 22.19 -24.01 -0.44
N VAL A 249 21.62 -23.17 -1.30
CA VAL A 249 21.82 -21.72 -1.34
C VAL A 249 20.98 -21.06 -0.24
N PHE A 250 19.74 -21.51 -0.01
CA PHE A 250 18.97 -21.12 1.19
C PHE A 250 19.73 -21.49 2.48
N ALA A 251 20.31 -22.68 2.56
CA ALA A 251 21.13 -23.11 3.69
C ALA A 251 22.51 -22.41 3.73
N SER A 252 23.14 -22.08 2.60
CA SER A 252 24.47 -21.45 2.57
C SER A 252 24.40 -19.96 2.84
N VAL A 253 23.36 -19.26 2.37
CA VAL A 253 23.13 -17.84 2.70
C VAL A 253 22.78 -17.69 4.17
N ILE A 254 22.04 -18.64 4.75
CA ILE A 254 21.78 -18.66 6.20
C ILE A 254 23.03 -19.06 7.00
N ALA A 255 23.84 -20.00 6.52
CA ALA A 255 25.10 -20.37 7.18
C ALA A 255 26.18 -19.27 7.07
N GLN A 256 26.20 -18.49 5.98
CA GLN A 256 27.10 -17.33 5.82
C GLN A 256 26.71 -16.13 6.69
N LEU A 257 25.53 -16.15 7.32
CA LEU A 257 25.08 -15.16 8.29
C LEU A 257 25.24 -15.65 9.75
N GLU A 258 25.74 -16.87 9.94
CA GLU A 258 26.01 -17.49 11.25
C GLU A 258 27.50 -17.40 11.67
N ASP A 259 28.39 -16.93 10.78
CA ASP A 259 29.78 -16.52 11.07
C ASP A 259 29.91 -14.99 11.15
#